data_AF-A0A1B6HXZ4-F1
#
_entry.id   AF-A0A1B6HXZ4-F1
#
_cell.length_a   1.000
_cell.length_b   1.000
_cell.length_c   1.000
_cell.angle_alpha   90.00
_cell.angle_beta   90.00
_cell.angle_gamma   90.00
#
_symmetry.space_group_name_H-M   'P 1'
#
loop_
_entity.id
_entity.type
_entity.pdbx_description
1 polymer ?
#
loop_
_entity_poly.entity_id
_entity_poly.type
_entity_poly.pdbx_seq_one_letter_code
_entity_poly.pdbx_strand_id
1 'polypeptide(L)'
;FEDVSKPLHSLQMNTVKPFSRLAFKISIIEAITEEWIGDPAPVQVAGFGNEPLYHLPENKQRNCSVCSAQSTSSGGKRKKTRHACKQCNKGVHPLCLTKHKC
;
A
#
# COMPACT_ATOMS: atom_id res chain seq x y z
N PHE A 1 -50.38 -3.98 53.48
CA PHE A 1 -50.98 -2.99 52.57
C PHE A 1 -49.85 -2.19 51.98
N GLU A 2 -49.67 -2.42 50.69
CA GLU A 2 -48.63 -1.88 49.83
C GLU A 2 -48.89 -0.39 49.58
N ASP A 3 -47.83 0.41 49.48
CA ASP A 3 -47.88 1.61 48.65
C ASP A 3 -46.50 1.85 48.01
N VAL A 4 -46.24 1.05 46.98
CA VAL A 4 -45.15 1.28 46.02
C VAL A 4 -45.76 2.09 44.89
N SER A 5 -45.62 3.42 44.93
CA SER A 5 -45.90 4.27 43.77
C SER A 5 -45.10 5.57 43.83
N LYS A 6 -43.82 5.47 43.47
CA LYS A 6 -43.09 6.58 42.84
C LYS A 6 -42.74 6.13 41.42
N PRO A 7 -43.37 6.68 40.36
CA PRO A 7 -42.86 6.46 39.01
C PRO A 7 -41.58 7.28 38.85
N LEU A 8 -40.43 6.58 38.97
CA LEU A 8 -39.16 7.06 38.45
C LEU A 8 -39.19 6.93 36.92
N HIS A 9 -38.61 7.91 36.23
CA HIS A 9 -38.23 7.85 34.82
C HIS A 9 -39.35 8.02 33.79
N SER A 10 -39.76 9.28 33.57
CA SER A 10 -40.15 9.70 32.22
C SER A 10 -38.88 9.71 31.36
N LEU A 11 -38.61 8.61 30.65
CA LEU A 11 -37.61 8.57 29.59
C LEU A 11 -38.06 9.47 28.44
N GLN A 12 -37.77 10.75 28.57
CA GLN A 12 -37.62 11.62 27.42
C GLN A 12 -36.41 11.15 26.61
N MET A 13 -36.46 11.43 25.31
CA MET A 13 -35.45 11.18 24.28
C MET A 13 -35.67 9.88 23.48
N ASN A 14 -36.59 9.96 22.52
CA ASN A 14 -36.40 9.43 21.17
C ASN A 14 -37.31 10.18 20.18
N THR A 15 -37.21 11.51 20.17
CA THR A 15 -37.75 12.36 19.10
C THR A 15 -36.76 12.49 17.93
N VAL A 16 -35.72 11.67 17.91
CA VAL A 16 -34.78 11.62 16.78
C VAL A 16 -35.33 10.62 15.78
N LYS A 17 -35.70 11.11 14.60
CA LYS A 17 -36.10 10.28 13.46
C LYS A 17 -35.07 9.15 13.29
N PRO A 18 -35.48 7.88 13.37
CA PRO A 18 -34.53 6.78 13.28
C PRO A 18 -33.80 6.86 11.94
N PHE A 19 -32.48 6.77 12.00
CA PHE A 19 -31.64 6.78 10.82
C PHE A 19 -32.10 5.67 9.87
N SER A 20 -32.20 5.98 8.58
CA SER A 20 -32.41 4.92 7.60
C SER A 20 -31.19 4.00 7.64
N ARG A 21 -31.40 2.69 7.43
CA ARG A 21 -30.30 1.72 7.40
C ARG A 21 -29.21 2.11 6.41
N LEU A 22 -29.57 2.78 5.31
CA LEU A 22 -28.61 3.32 4.34
C LEU A 22 -27.78 4.45 4.96
N ALA A 23 -28.43 5.44 5.58
CA ALA A 23 -27.75 6.57 6.17
C ALA A 23 -26.80 6.15 7.31
N PHE A 24 -27.16 5.10 8.06
CA PHE A 24 -26.28 4.53 9.09
C PHE A 24 -25.06 3.81 8.49
N LYS A 25 -25.23 3.11 7.37
CA LYS A 25 -24.10 2.51 6.66
C LYS A 25 -23.15 3.58 6.12
N ILE A 26 -23.70 4.67 5.57
CA ILE A 26 -22.93 5.80 5.06
C ILE A 26 -22.11 6.42 6.19
N SER A 27 -22.71 6.67 7.37
CA SER A 27 -21.98 7.26 8.49
C SER A 27 -20.85 6.38 9.01
N ILE A 28 -21.00 5.04 8.98
CA ILE A 28 -19.90 4.12 9.33
C ILE A 28 -18.77 4.22 8.31
N ILE A 29 -19.10 4.22 7.01
CA ILE A 29 -18.09 4.32 5.94
C ILE A 29 -17.33 5.63 6.07
N GLU A 30 -18.05 6.75 6.24
CA GLU A 30 -17.47 8.09 6.39
C GLU A 30 -16.50 8.13 7.58
N ALA A 31 -16.92 7.68 8.76
CA ALA A 31 -16.08 7.65 9.95
C ALA A 31 -14.81 6.80 9.78
N ILE A 32 -14.92 5.64 9.11
CA ILE A 32 -13.75 4.79 8.82
C ILE A 32 -12.87 5.46 7.78
N THR A 33 -13.43 6.06 6.72
CA THR A 33 -12.63 6.74 5.71
C THR A 33 -11.91 7.96 6.27
N GLU A 34 -12.51 8.73 7.16
CA GLU A 34 -11.85 9.89 7.79
C GLU A 34 -10.63 9.47 8.62
N GLU A 35 -10.71 8.36 9.36
CA GLU A 35 -9.58 7.78 10.09
C GLU A 35 -8.46 7.31 9.13
N TRP A 36 -8.83 6.83 7.94
CA TRP A 36 -7.89 6.29 6.95
C TRP A 36 -7.39 7.32 5.91
N ILE A 37 -8.01 8.50 5.83
CA ILE A 37 -7.61 9.63 4.98
C ILE A 37 -6.54 10.50 5.68
N GLY A 38 -5.97 10.03 6.80
CA GLY A 38 -4.70 10.52 7.32
C GLY A 38 -3.60 10.37 6.26
N ASP A 39 -3.26 11.48 5.61
CA ASP A 39 -2.23 11.70 4.59
C ASP A 39 -1.78 10.45 3.80
N PRO A 40 -2.26 10.26 2.55
CA PRO A 40 -1.40 9.62 1.57
C PRO A 40 -0.25 10.59 1.30
N ALA A 41 0.74 10.62 2.22
CA ALA A 41 2.09 10.94 1.83
C ALA A 41 2.34 10.13 0.56
N PRO A 42 2.85 10.73 -0.53
CA PRO A 42 3.10 9.98 -1.75
C PRO A 42 3.90 8.77 -1.33
N VAL A 43 3.30 7.59 -1.46
CA VAL A 43 3.99 6.32 -1.25
C VAL A 43 4.94 6.22 -2.43
N GLN A 44 6.00 7.02 -2.38
CA GLN A 44 7.28 6.54 -2.80
C GLN A 44 7.42 5.25 -2.02
N VAL A 45 7.32 4.14 -2.73
CA VAL A 45 7.80 2.84 -2.26
C VAL A 45 9.33 2.98 -2.13
N ALA A 46 9.77 3.91 -1.29
CA ALA A 46 11.10 3.96 -0.74
C ALA A 46 11.08 2.80 0.25
N GLY A 47 11.42 1.62 -0.27
CA GLY A 47 11.53 0.41 0.53
C GLY A 47 12.40 0.70 1.75
N PHE A 48 11.75 0.86 2.91
CA PHE A 48 12.33 0.75 4.24
C PHE A 48 12.57 -0.73 4.54
N GLY A 49 13.35 -1.34 3.66
CA GLY A 49 13.97 -2.63 3.86
C GLY A 49 15.40 -2.48 3.40
N ASN A 50 16.30 -3.27 3.98
CA ASN A 50 17.67 -3.47 3.48
C ASN A 50 17.67 -4.14 2.09
N GLU A 51 16.76 -3.77 1.21
CA GLU A 51 16.64 -4.30 -0.12
C GLU A 51 17.78 -3.72 -0.96
N PRO A 52 18.69 -4.56 -1.49
CA PRO A 52 19.89 -4.10 -2.19
C PRO A 52 19.59 -3.55 -3.59
N LEU A 53 18.33 -3.67 -4.04
CA LEU A 53 17.84 -3.12 -5.29
C LEU A 53 16.87 -1.96 -5.02
N TYR A 54 16.81 -1.01 -5.95
CA TYR A 54 15.78 0.01 -6.01
C TYR A 54 15.10 -0.02 -7.38
N HIS A 55 13.86 0.45 -7.42
CA HIS A 55 13.08 0.50 -8.64
C HIS A 55 13.33 1.81 -9.39
N LEU A 56 13.55 1.72 -10.71
CA LEU A 56 13.81 2.85 -11.58
C LEU A 56 12.54 3.69 -11.79
N PRO A 57 12.62 5.03 -11.78
CA PRO A 57 11.48 5.88 -12.05
C PRO A 57 11.02 5.73 -13.51
N GLU A 58 9.70 5.73 -13.71
CA GLU A 58 9.00 6.06 -14.96
C GLU A 58 9.58 5.43 -16.25
N ASN A 59 9.06 4.27 -16.66
CA ASN A 59 9.37 3.56 -17.93
C ASN A 59 10.86 3.34 -18.28
N LYS A 60 11.80 3.78 -17.43
CA LYS A 60 13.22 3.58 -17.62
C LYS A 60 13.55 2.12 -17.33
N GLN A 61 14.29 1.55 -18.26
CA GLN A 61 14.76 0.18 -18.17
C GLN A 61 16.27 0.15 -18.44
N ARG A 62 16.99 -0.65 -17.67
CA ARG A 62 18.42 -0.91 -17.86
C ARG A 62 18.64 -2.35 -18.31
N ASN A 63 19.77 -2.61 -18.97
CA ASN A 63 20.18 -3.98 -19.27
C ASN A 63 20.66 -4.66 -17.99
N CYS A 64 20.25 -5.91 -17.77
CA CYS A 64 20.70 -6.65 -16.59
C CYS A 64 22.16 -7.09 -16.74
N SER A 65 23.04 -6.67 -15.82
CA SER A 65 24.48 -6.93 -15.92
C SER A 65 24.86 -8.42 -15.94
N VAL A 66 23.98 -9.29 -15.44
CA VAL A 66 24.22 -10.74 -15.34
C VAL A 66 23.73 -11.47 -16.58
N CYS A 67 22.46 -11.25 -16.96
CA CYS A 67 21.83 -12.06 -18.01
C CYS A 67 21.76 -11.35 -19.36
N SER A 68 21.99 -10.02 -19.45
CA SER A 68 21.96 -9.33 -20.75
C SER A 68 23.10 -9.77 -21.65
N ALA A 69 24.30 -9.96 -21.08
CA ALA A 69 25.48 -10.43 -21.79
C ALA A 69 25.29 -11.87 -22.32
N GLN A 70 24.78 -12.76 -21.46
CA GLN A 70 24.44 -14.14 -21.84
C GLN A 70 23.38 -14.21 -22.94
N SER A 71 22.39 -13.32 -22.88
CA SER A 71 21.33 -13.28 -23.90
C SER A 71 21.90 -12.85 -25.26
N THR A 72 22.84 -11.89 -25.28
CA THR A 72 23.49 -11.44 -26.52
C THR A 72 24.50 -12.44 -27.09
N SER A 73 25.22 -13.20 -26.24
CA SER A 73 26.15 -14.23 -26.73
C SER A 73 25.45 -15.36 -27.47
N SER A 74 24.19 -15.65 -27.11
CA SER A 74 23.33 -16.62 -27.80
C SER A 74 22.55 -16.02 -28.98
N GLY A 75 22.87 -14.80 -29.41
CA GLY A 75 22.18 -14.10 -30.51
C GLY A 75 20.80 -13.52 -30.15
N GLY A 76 20.43 -13.53 -28.88
CA GLY A 76 19.14 -13.03 -28.39
C GLY A 76 19.13 -11.52 -28.04
N LYS A 77 17.94 -10.98 -27.80
CA LYS A 77 17.74 -9.60 -27.33
C LYS A 77 18.28 -9.41 -25.91
N ARG A 78 18.84 -8.23 -25.61
CA ARG A 78 19.28 -7.87 -24.25
C ARG A 78 18.09 -7.87 -23.29
N LYS A 79 18.19 -8.64 -22.21
CA LYS A 79 17.18 -8.66 -21.14
C LYS A 79 17.24 -7.37 -20.33
N LYS A 80 16.10 -6.66 -20.32
CA LYS A 80 15.91 -5.39 -19.62
C LYS A 80 15.26 -5.60 -18.25
N THR A 81 15.52 -4.69 -17.32
CA THR A 81 14.99 -4.69 -15.96
C THR A 81 14.63 -3.26 -15.52
N ARG A 82 13.64 -3.15 -14.64
CA ARG A 82 13.26 -1.91 -13.93
C ARG A 82 13.93 -1.78 -12.56
N HIS A 83 14.76 -2.74 -12.16
CA HIS A 83 15.48 -2.71 -10.89
C HIS A 83 16.97 -2.41 -11.11
N ALA A 84 17.55 -1.64 -10.21
CA ALA A 84 18.97 -1.28 -10.22
C ALA A 84 19.60 -1.51 -8.85
N CYS A 85 20.88 -1.91 -8.84
CA CYS A 85 21.65 -2.07 -7.61
C CYS A 85 21.89 -0.73 -6.92
N LYS A 86 21.60 -0.63 -5.62
CA LYS A 86 21.83 0.59 -4.83
C LYS A 86 23.30 0.98 -4.72
N GLN A 87 24.22 0.01 -4.81
CA GLN A 87 25.66 0.26 -4.66
C GLN A 87 26.32 0.72 -5.97
N CYS A 88 26.15 -0.05 -7.05
CA CYS A 88 26.85 0.22 -8.32
C CYS A 88 25.95 0.84 -9.42
N ASN A 89 24.66 1.04 -9.15
CA ASN A 89 23.67 1.56 -10.09
C ASN A 89 23.52 0.73 -11.39
N LYS A 90 24.07 -0.46 -11.50
CA LYS A 90 23.84 -1.32 -12.68
C LYS A 90 22.42 -1.89 -12.66
N GLY A 91 21.84 -2.12 -13.84
CA GLY A 91 20.57 -2.82 -13.95
C GLY A 91 20.73 -4.28 -13.51
N VAL A 92 19.87 -4.76 -12.62
CA VAL A 92 19.91 -6.15 -12.12
C VAL A 92 18.47 -6.65 -11.96
N HIS A 93 18.14 -7.85 -12.42
CA HIS A 93 16.86 -8.48 -12.08
C HIS A 93 16.88 -8.94 -10.63
N PRO A 94 15.74 -8.99 -9.91
CA PRO A 94 15.68 -9.55 -8.56
C PRO A 94 16.31 -10.96 -8.47
N LEU A 95 16.06 -11.81 -9.45
CA LEU A 95 16.63 -13.16 -9.54
C LEU A 95 18.14 -13.18 -9.88
N CYS A 96 18.67 -12.12 -10.49
CA CYS A 96 20.07 -12.02 -10.87
C CYS A 96 20.94 -11.42 -9.77
N LEU A 97 20.35 -10.88 -8.70
CA LEU A 97 21.05 -10.24 -7.60
C LEU A 97 22.06 -11.17 -6.91
N THR A 98 21.73 -12.46 -6.75
CA THR A 98 22.63 -13.44 -6.12
C THR A 98 23.91 -13.70 -6.91
N LYS A 99 23.89 -13.45 -8.23
CA LYS A 99 25.04 -13.60 -9.14
C LYS A 99 25.66 -12.26 -9.53
N HIS A 100 25.09 -11.17 -9.02
CA HIS A 100 25.55 -9.83 -9.34
C HIS A 100 26.87 -9.54 -8.63
N LYS A 101 27.80 -8.94 -9.37
CA LYS A 101 29.04 -8.38 -8.83
C LYS A 101 28.99 -6.87 -9.09
N CYS A 102 29.01 -6.10 -8.01
CA CYS A 102 29.02 -4.63 -8.07
C CYS A 102 30.22 -4.12 -8.87
#